data_AF-A0A4Q7J6S5-F1
#
_entry.id   AF-A0A4Q7J6S5-F1
#
_cell.length_a   1.000
_cell.length_b   1.000
_cell.length_c   1.000
_cell.angle_alpha   90.00
_cell.angle_beta   90.00
_cell.angle_gamma   90.00
#
_symmetry.space_group_name_H-M   'P 1'
#
loop_
_entity.id
_entity.type
_entity.pdbx_description
1 polymer ?
#
loop_
_entity_poly.entity_id
_entity_poly.type
_entity_poly.pdbx_seq_one_letter_code
_entity_poly.pdbx_strand_id
1 'polypeptide(L)' 'MHAAVGDRILVHGRTVGAGEQHGEIVEVRGEDGAPPYLVRFADGHEGLVFPGPDCEIDAS' A
#
# COMPACT_ATOMS: atom_id res chain seq x y z
N MET A 1 3.66 -11.32 -0.82
CA MET A 1 2.90 -10.20 -1.41
C MET A 1 3.87 -9.42 -2.27
N HIS A 2 3.65 -9.35 -3.58
CA HIS A 2 4.48 -8.61 -4.53
C HIS A 2 3.61 -7.53 -5.19
N ALA A 3 4.21 -6.38 -5.49
CA ALA A 3 3.54 -5.26 -6.12
C ALA A 3 4.39 -4.63 -7.22
N ALA A 4 3.74 -3.90 -8.12
CA ALA A 4 4.34 -3.02 -9.10
C ALA A 4 3.91 -1.57 -8.87
N VAL A 5 4.65 -0.64 -9.48
CA VAL A 5 4.25 0.77 -9.53
C VAL A 5 2.97 0.89 -10.35
N GLY A 6 1.98 1.59 -9.81
CA GLY A 6 0.63 1.73 -10.38
C GLY A 6 -0.42 0.85 -9.70
N ASP A 7 -0.01 -0.21 -9.00
CA ASP A 7 -0.92 -1.05 -8.23
C ASP A 7 -1.54 -0.26 -7.07
N ARG A 8 -2.74 -0.67 -6.65
CA ARG A 8 -3.42 -0.06 -5.51
C ARG A 8 -3.27 -0.94 -4.28
N ILE A 9 -2.94 -0.32 -3.16
CA ILE A 9 -2.93 -0.97 -1.86
C ILE A 9 -4.18 -0.60 -1.08
N LEU A 10 -4.80 -1.61 -0.47
CA LEU A 10 -5.85 -1.49 0.52
C LEU A 10 -5.32 -1.99 1.85
N VAL A 11 -5.24 -1.10 2.83
CA VAL A 11 -4.88 -1.44 4.20
C VAL A 11 -6.14 -1.43 5.05
N HIS A 12 -6.58 -2.60 5.49
CA HIS A 12 -7.67 -2.69 6.45
C HIS A 12 -7.16 -2.22 7.82
N GLY A 13 -7.73 -1.13 8.33
CA GLY A 13 -7.38 -0.60 9.63
C GLY A 13 -7.64 -1.63 10.74
N ARG A 14 -6.60 -1.99 11.49
CA ARG A 14 -6.66 -2.92 12.63
C ARG A 14 -7.58 -2.44 13.77
N THR A 15 -7.85 -1.13 13.85
CA THR A 15 -8.53 -0.48 14.98
C THR A 15 -9.86 0.12 14.51
N VAL A 16 -10.94 -0.10 15.27
CA VAL A 16 -12.25 0.52 15.02
C VAL A 16 -12.09 2.05 14.97
N GLY A 17 -12.38 2.65 13.81
CA GLY A 17 -12.23 4.09 13.55
C GLY A 17 -11.01 4.47 12.70
N ALA A 18 -10.04 3.57 12.52
CA ALA A 18 -9.06 3.70 11.45
C ALA A 18 -9.75 3.21 10.17
N GLY A 19 -10.29 4.16 9.39
CA GLY A 19 -10.92 3.85 8.11
C GLY A 19 -9.96 3.10 7.18
N GLU A 20 -10.53 2.38 6.21
CA GLU A 20 -9.77 1.75 5.14
C GLU A 20 -8.87 2.79 4.46
N GLN A 21 -7.56 2.52 4.39
CA GLN A 21 -6.63 3.40 3.70
C GLN A 21 -6.33 2.84 2.32
N HIS A 22 -6.70 3.61 1.30
CA HIS A 22 -6.44 3.32 -0.10
C HIS A 22 -5.31 4.23 -0.59
N GLY A 23 -4.37 3.66 -1.34
CA GLY A 23 -3.33 4.44 -2.00
C GLY A 23 -2.76 3.74 -3.22
N GLU A 24 -2.10 4.52 -4.07
CA GLU A 24 -1.40 4.03 -5.26
C GLU A 24 0.07 3.81 -4.93
N ILE A 25 0.62 2.67 -5.32
CA ILE A 25 2.04 2.38 -5.18
C ILE A 25 2.78 3.18 -6.24
N VAL A 26 3.56 4.17 -5.81
CA VAL A 26 4.35 5.03 -6.69
C VAL A 26 5.80 4.57 -6.78
N GLU A 27 6.27 3.74 -5.84
CA GLU A 27 7.60 3.15 -5.85
C GLU A 27 7.60 1.81 -5.09
N VAL A 28 8.30 0.81 -5.62
CA VAL A 28 8.55 -0.47 -4.93
C VAL A 28 10.03 -0.55 -4.57
N ARG A 29 10.33 -0.67 -3.27
CA ARG A 29 11.71 -0.59 -2.75
C ARG A 29 12.31 -1.93 -2.36
N GLY A 30 11.49 -2.97 -2.16
CA GLY A 30 11.99 -4.31 -1.95
C GLY A 30 12.34 -5.00 -3.27
N GLU A 31 13.27 -5.96 -3.18
CA GLU A 31 13.65 -6.80 -4.32
C GLU A 31 12.45 -7.60 -4.85
N ASP A 32 12.41 -7.83 -6.16
CA ASP A 32 11.38 -8.63 -6.85
C ASP A 32 9.92 -8.21 -6.59
N GLY A 33 9.69 -6.94 -6.27
CA GLY A 33 8.36 -6.42 -5.98
C GLY A 33 7.97 -6.53 -4.50
N ALA A 34 8.89 -6.86 -3.61
CA ALA A 34 8.66 -6.97 -2.17
C ALA A 34 8.49 -5.59 -1.50
N PRO A 35 7.84 -5.54 -0.31
CA PRO A 35 7.80 -4.32 0.48
C PRO A 35 9.18 -3.91 1.03
N PRO A 36 9.36 -2.63 1.42
CA PRO A 36 8.33 -1.59 1.55
C PRO A 36 7.94 -0.94 0.23
N TYR A 37 6.72 -0.37 0.23
CA TYR A 37 6.17 0.38 -0.90
C TYR A 37 6.06 1.85 -0.52
N LEU A 38 6.42 2.75 -1.43
CA LEU A 38 6.03 4.15 -1.31
C LEU A 38 4.64 4.30 -1.91
N VAL A 39 3.71 4.77 -1.10
CA VAL A 39 2.29 4.85 -1.45
C VAL A 39 1.86 6.30 -1.40
N ARG A 40 1.17 6.75 -2.45
CA ARG A 40 0.49 8.04 -2.49
C ARG A 40 -0.96 7.86 -2.12
N PHE A 41 -1.40 8.55 -1.09
CA PHE A 41 -2.78 8.52 -0.60
C PHE A 41 -3.61 9.62 -1.26
N ALA A 42 -4.94 9.50 -1.14
CA ALA A 42 -5.89 10.37 -1.84
C ALA A 42 -5.84 11.85 -1.41
N ASP A 43 -5.37 12.14 -0.21
CA ASP A 43 -5.11 13.51 0.29
C ASP A 43 -3.77 14.09 -0.18
N GLY A 44 -3.02 13.33 -1.00
CA GLY A 44 -1.76 13.73 -1.61
C GLY A 44 -0.53 13.48 -0.75
N HIS A 45 -0.66 12.93 0.47
CA HIS A 45 0.53 12.55 1.23
C HIS A 45 1.14 11.26 0.70
N GLU A 46 2.45 11.14 0.86
CA GLU A 46 3.21 9.95 0.52
C GLU A 46 3.76 9.30 1.80
N GLY A 47 3.67 7.99 1.89
CA GLY A 47 4.12 7.24 3.06
C GLY A 47 4.70 5.89 2.67
N LEU A 48 5.68 5.43 3.46
CA LEU A 48 6.18 4.06 3.34
C LEU A 48 5.21 3.09 4.01
N VAL A 49 4.71 2.14 3.24
CA VAL A 49 3.81 1.09 3.71
C VAL A 49 4.56 -0.22 3.80
N PHE A 50 4.45 -0.83 4.98
CA PHE A 50 4.92 -2.17 5.28
C PHE A 50 3.67 -3.06 5.44
N PRO A 51 3.18 -3.67 4.37
CA PRO A 51 1.95 -4.44 4.39
C PRO A 51 2.08 -5.63 5.35
N GLY A 52 1.06 -5.76 6.20
CA GLY A 52 0.85 -6.94 7.05
C GLY A 52 -0.05 -7.98 6.37
N PRO A 53 -0.48 -9.01 7.10
CA PRO A 53 -1.39 -10.02 6.58
C PRO A 53 -2.79 -9.48 6.20
N ASP A 54 -3.19 -8.33 6.78
CA ASP A 54 -4.48 -7.67 6.53
C ASP A 54 -4.42 -6.63 5.40
N CYS A 55 -3.42 -6.71 4.52
CA CYS A 55 -3.28 -5.85 3.36
C CYS A 55 -3.67 -6.60 2.09
N GLU A 56 -4.35 -5.90 1.18
CA GLU A 56 -4.68 -6.37 -0.16
C GLU A 56 -4.01 -5.47 -1.19
N ILE A 57 -3.55 -6.08 -2.30
CA ILE A 57 -3.05 -5.36 -3.46
C ILE A 57 -3.95 -5.70 -4.63
N ASP A 58 -4.53 -4.67 -5.22
CA ASP A 58 -5.27 -4.74 -6.46
C ASP A 58 -4.30 -4.42 -7.59
N ALA A 59 -3.95 -5.45 -8.37
CA ALA A 59 -3.09 -5.32 -9.53
C ALA A 59 -3.88 -4.68 -10.68
N SER A 60 -3.38 -3.55 -11.19
CA SER A 60 -4.05 -2.79 -12.25
C SER A 60 -3.89 -3.41 -13.64
#